data_AF-A0A101X542-F1
#
_entry.id   AF-A0A101X542-F1
#
_cell.length_a   1.000
_cell.length_b   1.000
_cell.length_c   1.000
_cell.angle_alpha   90.00
_cell.angle_beta   90.00
_cell.angle_gamma   90.00
#
_symmetry.space_group_name_H-M   'P 1'
#
loop_
_entity.id
_entity.type
_entity.pdbx_description
1 polymer ?
#
loop_
_entity_poly.entity_id
_entity_poly.type
_entity_poly.pdbx_seq_one_letter_code
_entity_poly.pdbx_strand_id
1 'polypeptide(L)'
;MKVGYAGNEVGWMVYDKVFEVAKVIGSLGISQDNYTDLDYYPPVDVDLELQVMYFMAMVSIDHRLNVPGHQFKSMINGKVYVGSDLLWRFGVEKLRSDASFFTPRSLAGLKPSDVKDWLGDVWDYGVRAFLLSDLGRKVLSFFNGSALSLLKSTGGRLLGSGGFTDMMRIFTAYTDPVEKKTFLLAKFCMVGD
;
A
#
# COMPACT_ATOMS: atom_id res chain seq x y z
N MET A 1 -34.87 9.99 24.69
CA MET A 1 -35.70 10.01 23.48
C MET A 1 -35.55 8.65 22.80
N LYS A 2 -36.55 7.75 22.93
CA LYS A 2 -36.55 6.47 22.21
C LYS A 2 -37.13 6.73 20.83
N VAL A 3 -36.29 6.70 19.80
CA VAL A 3 -36.73 6.77 18.41
C VAL A 3 -37.25 5.37 18.06
N GLY A 4 -38.57 5.20 18.04
CA GLY A 4 -39.21 4.03 17.45
C GLY A 4 -39.32 4.23 15.94
N TYR A 5 -38.97 3.23 15.14
CA TYR A 5 -39.24 3.27 13.71
C TYR A 5 -39.76 1.93 13.20
N ALA A 6 -40.85 1.99 12.45
CA ALA A 6 -41.48 0.86 11.78
C ALA A 6 -40.69 0.54 10.51
N GLY A 7 -40.25 -0.72 10.37
CA GLY A 7 -39.45 -1.18 9.25
C GLY A 7 -40.24 -1.25 7.93
N ASN A 8 -39.54 -1.00 6.83
CA ASN A 8 -39.97 -1.36 5.47
C ASN A 8 -38.85 -2.11 4.73
N GLU A 9 -39.25 -2.99 3.81
CA GLU A 9 -38.53 -4.17 3.31
C GLU A 9 -37.37 -3.92 2.30
N VAL A 10 -36.63 -2.82 2.40
CA VAL A 10 -35.54 -2.55 1.45
C VAL A 10 -34.28 -2.07 2.16
N GLY A 11 -33.36 -3.00 2.45
CA GLY A 11 -31.92 -2.73 2.58
C GLY A 11 -31.46 -1.65 3.56
N TRP A 12 -31.81 -1.73 4.85
CA TRP A 12 -31.23 -0.86 5.89
C TRP A 12 -30.43 -1.62 6.95
N MET A 13 -29.38 -0.97 7.46
CA MET A 13 -28.60 -1.42 8.61
C MET A 13 -29.52 -1.71 9.81
N VAL A 14 -29.44 -2.93 10.36
CA VAL A 14 -30.15 -3.31 11.58
C VAL A 14 -29.42 -2.70 12.77
N TYR A 15 -29.89 -1.55 13.26
CA TYR A 15 -29.19 -0.76 14.28
C TYR A 15 -28.83 -1.55 15.53
N ASP A 16 -29.71 -2.42 16.03
CA ASP A 16 -29.41 -3.26 17.19
C ASP A 16 -28.20 -4.17 16.93
N LYS A 17 -28.08 -4.72 15.72
CA LYS A 17 -26.92 -5.51 15.29
C LYS A 17 -25.68 -4.65 15.11
N VAL A 18 -25.82 -3.42 14.59
CA VAL A 18 -24.71 -2.46 14.54
C VAL A 18 -24.19 -2.15 15.95
N PHE A 19 -25.07 -1.96 16.93
CA PHE A 19 -24.69 -1.73 18.32
C PHE A 19 -24.04 -2.95 18.98
N GLU A 20 -24.54 -4.16 18.73
CA GLU A 20 -23.91 -5.40 19.19
C GLU A 20 -22.48 -5.53 18.64
N VAL A 21 -22.30 -5.32 17.34
CA VAL A 21 -20.97 -5.35 16.70
C VAL A 21 -20.07 -4.23 17.24
N ALA A 22 -20.58 -3.01 17.42
CA ALA A 22 -19.80 -1.90 17.96
C ALA A 22 -19.30 -2.17 19.39
N LYS A 23 -20.11 -2.84 20.23
CA LYS A 23 -19.68 -3.26 21.58
C LYS A 23 -18.54 -4.26 21.51
N VAL A 24 -18.63 -5.24 20.62
CA VAL A 24 -17.55 -6.23 20.42
C VAL A 24 -16.29 -5.53 19.91
N ILE A 25 -16.40 -4.68 18.88
CA ILE A 25 -15.25 -3.92 18.35
C ILE A 25 -14.62 -3.06 19.44
N GLY A 26 -15.43 -2.36 20.24
CA GLY A 26 -14.96 -1.53 21.35
C GLY A 26 -14.23 -2.32 22.43
N SER A 27 -14.55 -3.61 22.61
CA SER A 27 -13.86 -4.48 23.56
C SER A 27 -12.58 -5.11 23.01
N LEU A 28 -12.31 -5.03 21.70
CA LEU A 28 -11.12 -5.63 21.09
C LEU A 28 -9.83 -4.83 21.33
N GLY A 29 -9.92 -3.63 21.91
CA GLY A 29 -8.72 -2.81 22.19
C GLY A 29 -7.94 -2.42 20.93
N ILE A 30 -8.62 -2.28 19.79
CA ILE A 30 -7.99 -1.96 18.50
C ILE A 30 -7.42 -0.55 18.55
N SER A 31 -6.10 -0.43 18.41
CA SER A 31 -5.42 0.84 18.20
C SER A 31 -5.15 1.08 16.71
N GLN A 32 -4.97 2.34 16.35
CA GLN A 32 -4.47 2.70 15.02
C GLN A 32 -3.04 2.16 14.86
N ASP A 33 -2.76 1.54 13.71
CA ASP A 33 -1.41 1.14 13.33
C ASP A 33 -0.58 2.39 13.01
N ASN A 34 0.63 2.44 13.54
CA ASN A 34 1.58 3.53 13.32
C ASN A 34 2.63 3.20 12.25
N TYR A 35 2.56 2.01 11.66
CA TYR A 35 3.43 1.54 10.58
C TYR A 35 4.92 1.54 10.95
N THR A 36 5.25 1.26 12.21
CA THR A 36 6.64 1.21 12.70
C THR A 36 7.17 -0.20 12.91
N ASP A 37 6.40 -1.25 12.59
CA ASP A 37 6.88 -2.63 12.68
C ASP A 37 8.03 -2.88 11.68
N LEU A 38 9.23 -3.07 12.24
CA LEU A 38 10.46 -3.29 11.49
C LEU A 38 10.48 -4.64 10.76
N ASP A 39 9.53 -5.54 10.99
CA ASP A 39 9.37 -6.74 10.17
C ASP A 39 8.78 -6.43 8.79
N TYR A 40 8.13 -5.28 8.62
CA TYR A 40 7.37 -4.94 7.40
C TYR A 40 7.69 -3.56 6.82
N TYR A 41 8.11 -2.60 7.65
CA TYR A 41 8.20 -1.20 7.24
C TYR A 41 9.62 -0.62 7.38
N PRO A 42 9.93 0.47 6.67
CA PRO A 42 11.19 1.18 6.83
C PRO A 42 11.35 1.66 8.28
N PRO A 43 12.58 1.63 8.83
CA PRO A 43 12.89 2.38 10.03
C PRO A 43 12.56 3.88 9.87
N VAL A 44 12.09 4.52 10.94
CA VAL A 44 11.64 5.92 10.92
C VAL A 44 12.75 6.94 10.67
N ASP A 45 14.01 6.54 10.85
CA ASP A 45 15.22 7.34 10.62
C ASP A 45 15.75 7.24 9.17
N VAL A 46 15.13 6.40 8.32
CA VAL A 46 15.42 6.37 6.89
C VAL A 46 15.05 7.71 6.26
N ASP A 47 15.78 8.14 5.23
CA ASP A 47 15.44 9.33 4.46
C ASP A 47 13.98 9.32 3.99
N LEU A 48 13.28 10.44 4.17
CA LEU A 48 11.83 10.53 3.94
C LEU A 48 11.46 10.28 2.46
N GLU A 49 12.28 10.74 1.51
CA GLU A 49 12.05 10.48 0.09
C GLU A 49 12.10 8.98 -0.20
N LEU A 50 13.06 8.28 0.41
CA LEU A 50 13.16 6.83 0.30
C LEU A 50 12.00 6.10 1.00
N GLN A 51 11.55 6.56 2.17
CA GLN A 51 10.37 5.99 2.85
C GLN A 51 9.11 6.10 1.97
N VAL A 52 8.85 7.28 1.40
CA VAL A 52 7.68 7.48 0.53
C VAL A 52 7.79 6.62 -0.74
N MET A 53 8.96 6.59 -1.37
CA MET A 53 9.19 5.74 -2.54
C MET A 53 9.01 4.24 -2.23
N TYR A 54 9.44 3.79 -1.06
CA TYR A 54 9.21 2.43 -0.58
C TYR A 54 7.71 2.13 -0.49
N PHE A 55 6.94 2.95 0.23
CA PHE A 55 5.50 2.72 0.37
C PHE A 55 4.78 2.77 -0.98
N MET A 56 5.14 3.72 -1.85
CA MET A 56 4.61 3.80 -3.21
C MET A 56 4.91 2.54 -4.02
N ALA A 57 6.12 1.99 -3.92
CA ALA A 57 6.50 0.77 -4.62
C ALA A 57 5.74 -0.45 -4.06
N MET A 58 5.75 -0.64 -2.74
CA MET A 58 5.15 -1.81 -2.09
C MET A 58 3.64 -1.88 -2.31
N VAL A 59 2.92 -0.76 -2.14
CA VAL A 59 1.48 -0.69 -2.39
C VAL A 59 1.14 -0.96 -3.87
N SER A 60 2.02 -0.55 -4.80
CA SER A 60 1.77 -0.76 -6.24
C SER A 60 1.64 -2.25 -6.61
N ILE A 61 2.43 -3.11 -5.95
CA ILE A 61 2.54 -4.54 -6.23
C ILE A 61 1.82 -5.46 -5.23
N ASP A 62 1.19 -4.91 -4.19
CA ASP A 62 0.38 -5.65 -3.21
C ASP A 62 -0.99 -6.03 -3.81
N HIS A 63 -1.00 -7.05 -4.66
CA HIS A 63 -2.21 -7.60 -5.26
C HIS A 63 -1.99 -9.04 -5.75
N ARG A 64 -3.06 -9.84 -5.74
CA ARG A 64 -3.07 -11.22 -6.27
C ARG A 64 -1.92 -12.09 -5.74
N LEU A 65 -1.57 -11.94 -4.47
CA LEU A 65 -0.51 -12.73 -3.82
C LEU A 65 -0.99 -14.16 -3.51
N ASN A 66 -2.30 -14.38 -3.44
CA ASN A 66 -2.88 -15.71 -3.34
C ASN A 66 -3.91 -15.85 -4.46
N VAL A 67 -3.70 -16.82 -5.36
CA VAL A 67 -4.62 -17.15 -6.45
C VAL A 67 -4.96 -18.64 -6.41
N PRO A 68 -6.07 -19.11 -7.01
CA PRO A 68 -6.39 -20.53 -7.01
C PRO A 68 -5.22 -21.37 -7.54
N GLY A 69 -4.73 -22.32 -6.72
CA GLY A 69 -3.59 -23.17 -7.06
C GLY A 69 -2.20 -22.58 -6.77
N HIS A 70 -2.10 -21.35 -6.27
CA HIS A 70 -0.81 -20.73 -5.92
C HIS A 70 -0.93 -19.85 -4.65
N GLN A 71 -0.13 -20.18 -3.64
CA GLN A 71 -0.04 -19.40 -2.40
C GLN A 71 1.34 -18.79 -2.30
N PHE A 72 1.42 -17.46 -2.24
CA PHE A 72 2.67 -16.79 -1.94
C PHE A 72 2.99 -16.92 -0.46
N LYS A 73 3.90 -17.83 -0.10
CA LYS A 73 4.25 -18.13 1.29
C LYS A 73 5.71 -18.59 1.43
N SER A 74 6.30 -18.32 2.59
CA SER A 74 7.65 -18.76 2.93
C SER A 74 7.82 -18.87 4.44
N MET A 75 8.85 -19.60 4.88
CA MET A 75 9.28 -19.68 6.28
C MET A 75 10.59 -18.92 6.43
N ILE A 76 10.60 -17.87 7.26
CA ILE A 76 11.76 -17.03 7.54
C ILE A 76 11.98 -17.04 9.05
N ASN A 77 13.16 -17.51 9.49
CA ASN A 77 13.53 -17.60 10.92
C ASN A 77 12.48 -18.30 11.79
N GLY A 78 11.87 -19.38 11.27
CA GLY A 78 10.84 -20.15 11.99
C GLY A 78 9.43 -19.54 11.99
N LYS A 79 9.24 -18.35 11.41
CA LYS A 79 7.92 -17.71 11.24
C LYS A 79 7.43 -17.92 9.80
N VAL A 80 6.17 -18.31 9.66
CA VAL A 80 5.52 -18.45 8.36
C VAL A 80 4.90 -17.12 7.97
N TYR A 81 5.25 -16.64 6.78
CA TYR A 81 4.69 -15.43 6.17
C TYR A 81 3.88 -15.82 4.95
N VAL A 82 2.72 -15.18 4.75
CA VAL A 82 1.78 -15.49 3.66
C VAL A 82 1.25 -14.20 3.05
N GLY A 83 1.08 -14.18 1.73
CA GLY A 83 0.45 -13.07 1.03
C GLY A 83 1.19 -11.76 1.25
N SER A 84 0.45 -10.72 1.65
CA SER A 84 1.00 -9.38 1.87
C SER A 84 2.10 -9.39 2.92
N ASP A 85 1.96 -10.13 4.03
CA ASP A 85 2.98 -10.19 5.07
C ASP A 85 4.35 -10.63 4.52
N LEU A 86 4.36 -11.60 3.59
CA LEU A 86 5.59 -12.02 2.94
C LEU A 86 6.14 -10.97 1.97
N LEU A 87 5.25 -10.31 1.20
CA LEU A 87 5.63 -9.25 0.29
C LEU A 87 6.30 -8.09 1.04
N TRP A 88 5.67 -7.60 2.11
CA TRP A 88 6.20 -6.51 2.93
C TRP A 88 7.50 -6.92 3.65
N ARG A 89 7.58 -8.17 4.12
CA ARG A 89 8.81 -8.72 4.68
C ARG A 89 9.97 -8.71 3.69
N PHE A 90 9.76 -9.20 2.47
CA PHE A 90 10.78 -9.13 1.41
C PHE A 90 11.08 -7.69 0.99
N GLY A 91 10.10 -6.79 1.06
CA GLY A 91 10.31 -5.36 0.85
C GLY A 91 11.33 -4.77 1.81
N VAL A 92 11.10 -4.92 3.12
CA VAL A 92 12.02 -4.35 4.11
C VAL A 92 13.40 -5.01 4.07
N GLU A 93 13.48 -6.31 3.77
CA GLU A 93 14.76 -7.00 3.56
C GLU A 93 15.52 -6.47 2.34
N LYS A 94 14.80 -6.17 1.24
CA LYS A 94 15.41 -5.54 0.06
C LYS A 94 15.85 -4.12 0.35
N LEU A 95 15.07 -3.34 1.10
CA LEU A 95 15.42 -1.98 1.49
C LEU A 95 16.70 -1.95 2.32
N ARG A 96 16.84 -2.88 3.29
CA ARG A 96 18.02 -3.00 4.14
C ARG A 96 19.27 -3.42 3.39
N SER A 97 19.14 -4.34 2.44
CA SER A 97 20.27 -4.85 1.66
C SER A 97 20.68 -3.91 0.52
N ASP A 98 19.72 -3.19 -0.07
CA ASP A 98 19.91 -2.34 -1.23
C ASP A 98 18.82 -1.26 -1.29
N ALA A 99 19.02 -0.19 -0.53
CA ALA A 99 18.13 0.97 -0.52
C ALA A 99 17.97 1.61 -1.91
N SER A 100 19.00 1.52 -2.76
CA SER A 100 19.00 2.12 -4.10
C SER A 100 17.96 1.49 -5.02
N PHE A 101 17.51 0.27 -4.72
CA PHE A 101 16.46 -0.43 -5.44
C PHE A 101 15.16 0.36 -5.54
N PHE A 102 14.80 1.07 -4.47
CA PHE A 102 13.56 1.85 -4.40
C PHE A 102 13.67 3.24 -5.01
N THR A 103 14.83 3.63 -5.57
CA THR A 103 14.95 4.92 -6.25
C THR A 103 14.16 4.92 -7.58
N PRO A 104 13.62 6.07 -8.01
CA PRO A 104 12.86 6.15 -9.27
C PRO A 104 13.64 5.63 -10.48
N ARG A 105 14.96 5.85 -10.52
CA ARG A 105 15.85 5.39 -11.59
C ARG A 105 15.97 3.87 -11.63
N SER A 106 16.18 3.23 -10.48
CA SER A 106 16.25 1.77 -10.39
C SER A 106 14.92 1.14 -10.77
N LEU A 107 13.81 1.65 -10.21
CA LEU A 107 12.47 1.14 -10.52
C LEU A 107 12.14 1.25 -12.02
N ALA A 108 12.43 2.38 -12.67
CA ALA A 108 12.15 2.62 -14.08
C ALA A 108 12.78 1.60 -15.06
N GLY A 109 13.84 0.94 -14.62
CA GLY A 109 14.61 -0.03 -15.39
C GLY A 109 14.34 -1.50 -15.03
N LEU A 110 13.41 -1.78 -14.11
CA LEU A 110 13.20 -3.15 -13.62
C LEU A 110 12.68 -4.09 -14.71
N LYS A 111 13.26 -5.28 -14.73
CA LYS A 111 12.85 -6.40 -15.57
C LYS A 111 12.07 -7.42 -14.74
N PRO A 112 11.27 -8.28 -15.37
CA PRO A 112 10.61 -9.39 -14.68
C PRO A 112 11.58 -10.32 -13.93
N SER A 113 12.82 -10.48 -14.43
CA SER A 113 13.88 -11.24 -13.74
C SER A 113 14.24 -10.64 -12.39
N ASP A 114 14.39 -9.32 -12.32
CA ASP A 114 14.79 -8.63 -11.09
C ASP A 114 13.73 -8.79 -9.99
N VAL A 115 12.45 -8.78 -10.38
CA VAL A 115 11.32 -9.02 -9.46
C VAL A 115 11.25 -10.49 -9.05
N LYS A 116 11.52 -11.42 -9.96
CA LYS A 116 11.59 -12.85 -9.64
C LYS A 116 12.72 -13.15 -8.65
N ASP A 117 13.89 -12.55 -8.87
CA ASP A 117 15.05 -12.74 -7.99
C ASP A 117 14.82 -12.13 -6.61
N TRP A 118 14.08 -11.01 -6.53
CA TRP A 118 13.70 -10.39 -5.26
C TRP A 118 12.59 -11.15 -4.52
N LEU A 119 11.47 -11.44 -5.18
CA LEU A 119 10.25 -11.93 -4.52
C LEU A 119 10.11 -13.46 -4.55
N GLY A 120 10.99 -14.19 -5.24
CA GLY A 120 10.95 -15.64 -5.29
C GLY A 120 9.75 -16.15 -6.10
N ASP A 121 8.86 -16.93 -5.48
CA ASP A 121 7.72 -17.58 -6.14
C ASP A 121 6.43 -16.74 -6.10
N VAL A 122 6.49 -15.44 -6.44
CA VAL A 122 5.28 -14.60 -6.50
C VAL A 122 4.55 -14.77 -7.84
N TRP A 123 3.22 -14.90 -7.81
CA TRP A 123 2.43 -14.98 -9.05
C TRP A 123 2.62 -13.71 -9.90
N ASP A 124 3.00 -13.84 -11.18
CA ASP A 124 3.09 -12.75 -12.16
C ASP A 124 4.12 -11.65 -11.84
N TYR A 125 5.40 -12.00 -11.99
CA TYR A 125 6.54 -11.06 -11.94
C TYR A 125 6.47 -10.00 -13.04
N GLY A 126 5.87 -10.34 -14.19
CA GLY A 126 5.80 -9.47 -15.37
C GLY A 126 4.97 -8.23 -15.10
N VAL A 127 3.76 -8.42 -14.58
CA VAL A 127 2.88 -7.30 -14.18
C VAL A 127 3.52 -6.47 -13.07
N ARG A 128 4.17 -7.09 -12.08
CA ARG A 128 4.85 -6.34 -11.01
C ARG A 128 6.00 -5.48 -11.53
N ALA A 129 6.85 -6.04 -12.38
CA ALA A 129 7.94 -5.28 -13.00
C ALA A 129 7.41 -4.12 -13.84
N PHE A 130 6.30 -4.33 -14.58
CA PHE A 130 5.63 -3.28 -15.32
C PHE A 130 5.11 -2.15 -14.41
N LEU A 131 4.41 -2.49 -13.30
CA LEU A 131 3.87 -1.50 -12.38
C LEU A 131 4.96 -0.69 -11.67
N LEU A 132 6.05 -1.34 -11.24
CA LEU A 132 7.20 -0.67 -10.64
C LEU A 132 7.95 0.21 -11.66
N SER A 133 8.11 -0.29 -12.89
CA SER A 133 8.73 0.49 -13.98
C SER A 133 7.91 1.72 -14.35
N ASP A 134 6.59 1.57 -14.43
CA ASP A 134 5.67 2.68 -14.67
C ASP A 134 5.77 3.73 -13.57
N LEU A 135 5.80 3.29 -12.29
CA LEU A 135 6.01 4.15 -11.13
C LEU A 135 7.31 4.96 -11.25
N GLY A 136 8.45 4.28 -11.42
CA GLY A 136 9.75 4.94 -11.53
C GLY A 136 9.82 5.94 -12.67
N ARG A 137 9.33 5.56 -13.86
CA ARG A 137 9.33 6.44 -15.06
C ARG A 137 8.48 7.69 -14.85
N LYS A 138 7.30 7.56 -14.22
CA LYS A 138 6.38 8.67 -13.99
C LYS A 138 6.85 9.60 -12.89
N VAL A 139 7.49 9.08 -11.83
CA VAL A 139 8.16 9.91 -10.82
C VAL A 139 9.30 10.73 -11.46
N LEU A 140 10.12 10.11 -12.30
CA LEU A 140 11.17 10.82 -13.04
C LEU A 140 10.62 11.91 -13.97
N SER A 141 9.56 11.60 -14.71
CA SER A 141 9.07 12.46 -15.80
C SER A 141 8.20 13.61 -15.31
N PHE A 142 7.34 13.37 -14.31
CA PHE A 142 6.34 14.34 -13.87
C PHE A 142 6.70 15.03 -12.55
N PHE A 143 7.64 14.47 -11.79
CA PHE A 143 7.95 14.94 -10.44
C PHE A 143 9.46 15.09 -10.20
N ASN A 144 10.24 15.29 -11.27
CA ASN A 144 11.70 15.50 -11.24
C ASN A 144 12.47 14.43 -10.43
N GLY A 145 11.95 13.20 -10.40
CA GLY A 145 12.58 12.11 -9.65
C GLY A 145 12.35 12.15 -8.15
N SER A 146 11.34 12.89 -7.66
CA SER A 146 11.03 13.00 -6.24
C SER A 146 9.54 12.73 -5.95
N ALA A 147 9.25 11.69 -5.19
CA ALA A 147 7.95 11.41 -4.61
C ALA A 147 7.51 12.51 -3.61
N LEU A 148 8.45 13.14 -2.90
CA LEU A 148 8.11 14.30 -2.08
C LEU A 148 7.61 15.48 -2.92
N SER A 149 8.10 15.65 -4.15
CA SER A 149 7.59 16.68 -5.06
C SER A 149 6.16 16.39 -5.51
N LEU A 150 5.80 15.12 -5.70
CA LEU A 150 4.41 14.70 -5.88
C LEU A 150 3.57 15.07 -4.67
N LEU A 151 3.96 14.67 -3.46
CA LEU A 151 3.19 14.95 -2.24
C LEU A 151 2.99 16.46 -2.05
N LYS A 152 4.05 17.26 -2.23
CA LYS A 152 3.99 18.73 -2.18
C LYS A 152 3.03 19.31 -3.21
N SER A 153 2.98 18.78 -4.43
CA SER A 153 2.08 19.28 -5.48
C SER A 153 0.59 19.10 -5.16
N THR A 154 0.24 18.21 -4.21
CA THR A 154 -1.16 18.05 -3.76
C THR A 154 -1.66 19.20 -2.90
N GLY A 155 -0.74 19.99 -2.33
CA GLY A 155 -1.05 21.00 -1.32
C GLY A 155 -1.65 20.41 -0.05
N GLY A 156 -1.36 19.14 0.28
CA GLY A 156 -1.93 18.44 1.43
C GLY A 156 -3.40 18.01 1.25
N ARG A 157 -3.97 18.15 0.05
CA ARG A 157 -5.36 17.77 -0.22
C ARG A 157 -5.44 16.31 -0.62
N LEU A 158 -6.23 15.52 0.10
CA LEU A 158 -6.52 14.13 -0.28
C LEU A 158 -7.39 14.04 -1.55
N LEU A 159 -8.44 14.87 -1.63
CA LEU A 159 -9.46 14.82 -2.68
C LEU A 159 -9.52 16.12 -3.50
N GLY A 160 -10.23 16.06 -4.63
CA GLY A 160 -10.46 17.19 -5.53
C GLY A 160 -9.40 17.29 -6.63
N SER A 161 -9.61 18.20 -7.59
CA SER A 161 -8.67 18.38 -8.70
C SER A 161 -7.30 18.81 -8.18
N GLY A 162 -6.27 18.08 -8.58
CA GLY A 162 -4.90 18.21 -8.09
C GLY A 162 -4.69 17.76 -6.64
N GLY A 163 -5.65 17.05 -6.04
CA GLY A 163 -5.46 16.35 -4.77
C GLY A 163 -4.67 15.04 -4.96
N PHE A 164 -4.33 14.38 -3.85
CA PHE A 164 -3.57 13.14 -3.86
C PHE A 164 -4.24 12.05 -4.70
N THR A 165 -5.56 11.86 -4.58
CA THR A 165 -6.25 10.84 -5.39
C THR A 165 -6.18 11.11 -6.89
N ASP A 166 -6.31 12.38 -7.29
CA ASP A 166 -6.20 12.80 -8.70
C ASP A 166 -4.77 12.58 -9.23
N MET A 167 -3.76 12.96 -8.43
CA MET A 167 -2.34 12.78 -8.78
C MET A 167 -1.95 11.30 -8.89
N MET A 168 -2.47 10.45 -8.01
CA MET A 168 -2.13 9.03 -8.04
C MET A 168 -2.67 8.30 -9.28
N ARG A 169 -3.73 8.81 -9.93
CA ARG A 169 -4.27 8.24 -11.19
C ARG A 169 -3.28 8.31 -12.36
N ILE A 170 -2.23 9.11 -12.26
CA ILE A 170 -1.14 9.12 -13.23
C ILE A 170 -0.47 7.75 -13.29
N PHE A 171 -0.40 7.00 -12.19
CA PHE A 171 0.30 5.73 -12.07
C PHE A 171 -0.63 4.53 -12.29
N THR A 172 -0.21 3.59 -13.13
CA THR A 172 -1.06 2.45 -13.55
C THR A 172 -1.51 1.59 -12.38
N ALA A 173 -0.69 1.47 -11.33
CA ALA A 173 -1.04 0.66 -10.16
C ALA A 173 -2.17 1.25 -9.31
N TYR A 174 -2.50 2.52 -9.51
CA TYR A 174 -3.39 3.33 -8.65
C TYR A 174 -4.64 3.83 -9.39
N THR A 175 -4.92 3.31 -10.59
CA THR A 175 -6.09 3.66 -11.40
C THR A 175 -7.35 2.89 -11.00
N ASP A 176 -7.34 2.18 -9.86
CA ASP A 176 -8.46 1.34 -9.46
C ASP A 176 -9.72 2.20 -9.18
N PRO A 177 -10.93 1.81 -9.66
CA PRO A 177 -12.12 2.67 -9.58
C PRO A 177 -12.55 3.05 -8.17
N VAL A 178 -12.15 2.26 -7.17
CA VAL A 178 -12.49 2.44 -5.76
C VAL A 178 -11.31 3.01 -4.94
N GLU A 179 -10.21 3.34 -5.62
CA GLU A 179 -9.00 4.01 -5.13
C GLU A 179 -8.38 3.38 -3.87
N LYS A 180 -8.61 2.08 -3.64
CA LYS A 180 -8.22 1.39 -2.39
C LYS A 180 -6.74 1.49 -2.11
N LYS A 181 -5.90 1.33 -3.13
CA LYS A 181 -4.43 1.45 -2.99
C LYS A 181 -4.00 2.87 -2.68
N THR A 182 -4.65 3.84 -3.31
CA THR A 182 -4.39 5.26 -3.07
C THR A 182 -4.75 5.64 -1.62
N PHE A 183 -5.90 5.19 -1.11
CA PHE A 183 -6.26 5.42 0.29
C PHE A 183 -5.36 4.68 1.27
N LEU A 184 -4.91 3.46 0.94
CA LEU A 184 -3.90 2.77 1.74
C LEU A 184 -2.59 3.56 1.78
N LEU A 185 -2.11 4.05 0.64
CA LEU A 185 -0.90 4.87 0.58
C LEU A 185 -1.05 6.19 1.36
N ALA A 186 -2.21 6.82 1.30
CA ALA A 186 -2.50 8.02 2.08
C ALA A 186 -2.37 7.78 3.59
N LYS A 187 -2.67 6.58 4.09
CA LYS A 187 -2.45 6.24 5.51
C LYS A 187 -0.97 6.17 5.88
N PHE A 188 -0.08 5.81 4.95
CA PHE A 188 1.36 5.84 5.22
C PHE A 188 1.92 7.26 5.14
N CYS A 189 1.48 8.05 4.15
CA CYS A 189 2.14 9.31 3.80
C CYS A 189 1.45 10.56 4.34
N MET A 190 0.20 10.47 4.80
CA MET A 190 -0.62 11.62 5.20
C MET A 190 -1.24 11.49 6.60
N VAL A 191 -0.71 10.61 7.46
CA VAL A 191 -1.00 10.67 8.90
C VAL A 191 -0.20 11.86 9.44
N GLY A 192 -0.92 12.96 9.65
CA GLY A 192 -0.39 14.25 10.06
C GLY A 192 -0.06 14.35 11.54
N ASP A 193 0.64 15.44 11.84
CA ASP A 193 0.77 16.06 13.17
C ASP A 193 -0.58 16.22 13.90
#